data_AF-A0A2H5YP84-F1
#
_entry.id   AF-A0A2H5YP84-F1
#
_cell.length_a   1.000
_cell.length_b   1.000
_cell.length_c   1.000
_cell.angle_alpha   90.00
_cell.angle_beta   90.00
_cell.angle_gamma   90.00
#
_symmetry.space_group_name_H-M   'P 1'
#
loop_
_entity.id
_entity.type
_entity.pdbx_description
1 polymer ?
#
loop_
_entity_poly.entity_id
_entity_poly.type
_entity_poly.pdbx_seq_one_letter_code
_entity_poly.pdbx_strand_id
1 'polypeptide(L)'
;MPGQEGVEAHFITLERGHYTIRHRPGRDDDFFAEIYERLHPLASSRLVINNIFRTDLEPELWNGDEITEQISRAGKRLDAMNLLPAPFPVHEILTERELRHVKRLYGLGGLSYGNLSARKDRNRFWMSASGVNKAKLEVIGQDILLVSGFDPAIPAIILSVPPHVQPRRVSVDAIEHWMIYQQHPEIGAIVHVHAWMEGIRSTEINYPCGTIELAQAVSRLLAQEPDPSRAVIGLKNHGVTITGRSMDEIFERIEGKIIPQVPMS
;
A
#
# COMPACT_ATOMS: atom_id res chain seq x y z
N MET A 1 8.95 19.50 33.20
CA MET A 1 8.81 20.96 33.37
C MET A 1 8.29 21.49 32.05
N PRO A 2 7.15 22.21 32.00
CA PRO A 2 6.76 22.89 30.77
C PRO A 2 7.90 23.82 30.34
N GLY A 3 8.20 23.84 29.05
CA GLY A 3 9.23 24.73 28.50
C GLY A 3 8.84 26.19 28.71
N GLN A 4 9.77 27.11 28.43
CA GLN A 4 9.57 28.56 28.57
C GLN A 4 8.36 29.11 27.77
N GLU A 5 7.73 28.32 26.89
CA GLU A 5 6.62 28.71 26.00
C GLU A 5 5.25 28.08 26.34
N GLY A 6 5.12 27.33 27.44
CA GLY A 6 3.85 26.69 27.86
C GLY A 6 3.86 25.16 27.69
N VAL A 7 2.67 24.54 27.76
CA VAL A 7 2.50 23.09 27.57
C VAL A 7 2.40 22.76 26.09
N GLU A 8 3.13 21.74 25.64
CA GLU A 8 3.11 21.26 24.26
C GLU A 8 2.97 19.74 24.23
N ALA A 9 2.21 19.24 23.25
CA ALA A 9 2.17 17.82 22.90
C ALA A 9 3.05 17.60 21.67
N HIS A 10 4.06 16.76 21.79
CA HIS A 10 4.99 16.42 20.70
C HIS A 10 4.61 15.08 20.09
N PHE A 11 4.46 15.05 18.77
CA PHE A 11 4.21 13.84 18.01
C PHE A 11 5.44 13.56 17.17
N ILE A 12 5.97 12.35 17.29
CA ILE A 12 7.12 11.89 16.51
C ILE A 12 6.70 10.60 15.85
N THR A 13 6.62 10.62 14.52
CA THR A 13 6.26 9.44 13.73
C THR A 13 7.22 9.29 12.56
N LEU A 14 7.40 8.07 12.05
CA LEU A 14 8.32 7.83 10.94
C LEU A 14 7.82 8.49 9.65
N GLU A 15 6.50 8.57 9.52
CA GLU A 15 5.82 9.01 8.33
C GLU A 15 5.53 10.52 8.30
N ARG A 16 5.41 11.20 9.45
CA ARG A 16 5.24 12.67 9.50
C ARG A 16 6.39 13.41 10.16
N GLY A 17 7.40 12.71 10.66
CA GLY A 17 8.49 13.32 11.41
C GLY A 17 7.99 13.89 12.73
N HIS A 18 8.44 15.09 13.08
CA HIS A 18 8.10 15.76 14.33
C HIS A 18 7.14 16.93 14.09
N TYR A 19 6.01 16.94 14.80
CA TYR A 19 5.10 18.07 14.86
C TYR A 19 4.59 18.29 16.29
N THR A 20 4.08 19.49 16.56
CA THR A 20 3.61 19.89 17.89
C THR A 20 2.20 20.46 17.87
N ILE A 21 1.47 20.19 18.94
CA ILE A 21 0.23 20.90 19.29
C ILE A 21 0.56 21.73 20.51
N ARG A 22 0.30 23.05 20.46
CA ARG A 22 0.58 23.97 21.57
C ARG A 22 -0.68 24.25 22.35
N HIS A 23 -0.61 24.07 23.67
CA HIS A 23 -1.69 24.44 24.57
C HIS A 23 -1.86 25.95 24.62
N ARG A 24 -3.12 26.41 24.62
CA ARG A 24 -3.47 27.82 24.79
C ARG A 24 -4.22 27.97 26.11
N PRO A 25 -3.80 28.88 27.01
CA PRO A 25 -4.49 29.08 28.29
C PRO A 25 -6.00 29.31 28.11
N GLY A 26 -6.83 28.58 28.87
CA GLY A 26 -8.29 28.67 28.80
C GLY A 26 -8.93 27.97 27.59
N ARG A 27 -8.17 27.17 26.84
CA ARG A 27 -8.65 26.39 25.68
C ARG A 27 -8.27 24.91 25.81
N ASP A 28 -8.43 24.37 27.02
CA ASP A 28 -8.03 23.00 27.36
C ASP A 28 -8.78 21.96 26.51
N ASP A 29 -10.08 22.13 26.32
CA ASP A 29 -10.90 21.22 25.52
C ASP A 29 -10.45 21.15 24.07
N ASP A 30 -10.12 22.30 23.46
CA ASP A 30 -9.61 22.35 22.08
C ASP A 30 -8.25 21.67 21.95
N PHE A 31 -7.38 21.84 22.95
CA PHE A 31 -6.06 21.22 22.96
C PHE A 31 -6.16 19.69 22.98
N PHE A 32 -7.02 19.14 23.84
CA PHE A 32 -7.25 17.69 23.91
C PHE A 32 -8.06 17.16 22.71
N ALA A 33 -8.99 17.95 22.18
CA ALA A 33 -9.71 17.61 20.96
C ALA A 33 -8.76 17.49 19.77
N GLU A 34 -7.84 18.44 19.59
CA GLU A 34 -6.86 18.38 18.49
C GLU A 34 -5.94 17.16 18.64
N ILE A 35 -5.46 16.86 19.86
CA ILE A 35 -4.69 15.63 20.13
C ILE A 35 -5.49 14.38 19.75
N TYR A 36 -6.76 14.32 20.17
CA TYR A 36 -7.64 13.19 19.88
C TYR A 36 -7.87 13.04 18.37
N GLU A 37 -8.15 14.13 17.66
CA GLU A 37 -8.33 14.11 16.20
C GLU A 37 -7.10 13.61 15.45
N ARG A 38 -5.89 13.83 15.99
CA ARG A 38 -4.66 13.26 15.40
C ARG A 38 -4.50 11.77 15.71
N LEU A 39 -4.75 11.36 16.96
CA LEU A 39 -4.45 9.99 17.41
C LEU A 39 -5.55 9.00 17.05
N HIS A 40 -6.81 9.39 17.19
CA HIS A 40 -7.94 8.49 17.09
C HIS A 40 -8.01 7.78 15.73
N PRO A 41 -7.83 8.45 14.57
CA PRO A 41 -7.86 7.75 13.29
C PRO A 41 -6.79 6.66 13.15
N LEU A 42 -5.60 6.90 13.69
CA LEU A 42 -4.50 5.92 13.65
C LEU A 42 -4.74 4.78 14.64
N ALA A 43 -5.11 5.12 15.89
CA ALA A 43 -5.32 4.18 16.97
C ALA A 43 -6.56 3.28 16.78
N SER A 44 -7.55 3.74 16.01
CA SER A 44 -8.79 2.99 15.71
C SER A 44 -8.78 2.30 14.35
N SER A 45 -7.69 2.45 13.57
CA SER A 45 -7.58 1.83 12.25
C SER A 45 -7.59 0.30 12.34
N ARG A 46 -8.21 -0.35 11.35
CA ARG A 46 -8.46 -1.79 11.33
C ARG A 46 -7.64 -2.45 10.24
N LEU A 47 -6.64 -3.21 10.68
CA LEU A 47 -5.75 -3.97 9.79
C LEU A 47 -6.45 -5.19 9.20
N VAL A 48 -6.37 -5.33 7.87
CA VAL A 48 -6.81 -6.51 7.10
C VAL A 48 -5.59 -7.13 6.46
N ILE A 49 -4.76 -7.73 7.31
CA ILE A 49 -3.49 -8.33 6.89
C ILE A 49 -3.52 -9.86 6.98
N ASN A 50 -4.57 -10.44 7.56
CA ASN A 50 -4.74 -11.89 7.64
C ASN A 50 -5.08 -12.47 6.28
N ASN A 51 -4.68 -13.73 6.06
CA ASN A 51 -4.95 -14.45 4.83
C ASN A 51 -5.64 -15.78 5.12
N ILE A 52 -6.67 -16.09 4.34
CA ILE A 52 -7.32 -17.40 4.30
C ILE A 52 -6.92 -18.05 2.99
N PHE A 53 -6.15 -19.14 3.07
CA PHE A 53 -5.68 -19.87 1.89
C PHE A 53 -6.64 -21.00 1.56
N ARG A 54 -7.12 -21.05 0.32
CA ARG A 54 -7.90 -22.14 -0.26
C ARG A 54 -7.09 -22.79 -1.36
N THR A 55 -6.98 -24.11 -1.33
CA THR A 55 -6.25 -24.88 -2.34
C THR A 55 -7.14 -25.22 -3.54
N ASP A 56 -7.93 -24.25 -3.99
CA ASP A 56 -9.00 -24.38 -4.99
C ASP A 56 -8.68 -23.65 -6.31
N LEU A 57 -7.42 -23.22 -6.50
CA LEU A 57 -7.01 -22.63 -7.77
C LEU A 57 -7.09 -23.65 -8.89
N GLU A 58 -7.68 -23.24 -10.02
CA GLU A 58 -7.86 -24.09 -11.19
C GLU A 58 -6.52 -24.56 -11.78
N PRO A 59 -6.36 -25.84 -12.18
CA PRO A 59 -5.10 -26.39 -12.68
C PRO A 59 -4.46 -25.62 -13.85
N GLU A 60 -5.29 -25.08 -14.74
CA GLU A 60 -4.86 -24.26 -15.86
C GLU A 60 -4.18 -22.94 -15.43
N LEU A 61 -4.44 -22.47 -14.20
CA LEU A 61 -3.84 -21.25 -13.64
C LEU A 61 -2.61 -21.52 -12.78
N TRP A 62 -2.23 -22.78 -12.54
CA TRP A 62 -1.10 -23.11 -11.64
C TRP A 62 0.24 -22.59 -12.14
N ASN A 63 0.39 -22.40 -13.44
CA ASN A 63 1.59 -21.83 -14.06
C ASN A 63 1.41 -20.36 -14.48
N GLY A 64 0.27 -19.76 -14.10
CA GLY A 64 -0.07 -18.39 -14.46
C GLY A 64 -0.84 -18.28 -15.78
N ASP A 65 -1.13 -17.04 -16.13
CA ASP A 65 -1.79 -16.62 -17.37
C ASP A 65 -1.16 -15.33 -17.90
N GLU A 66 -1.66 -14.81 -19.02
CA GLU A 66 -1.20 -13.56 -19.64
C GLU A 66 -1.21 -12.36 -18.68
N ILE A 67 -2.10 -12.36 -17.68
CA ILE A 67 -2.21 -11.29 -16.68
C ILE A 67 -1.06 -11.40 -15.68
N THR A 68 -0.75 -12.61 -15.22
CA THR A 68 0.43 -12.81 -14.35
C THR A 68 1.73 -12.46 -15.08
N GLU A 69 1.84 -12.75 -16.38
CA GLU A 69 2.99 -12.34 -17.18
C GLU A 69 3.09 -10.81 -17.28
N GLN A 70 1.96 -10.12 -17.44
CA GLN A 70 1.90 -8.66 -17.42
C GLN A 70 2.42 -8.09 -16.09
N ILE A 71 2.02 -8.68 -14.95
CA ILE A 71 2.52 -8.30 -13.62
C ILE A 71 4.03 -8.49 -13.54
N SER A 72 4.57 -9.62 -14.02
CA SER A 72 6.01 -9.87 -14.03
C SER A 72 6.78 -8.89 -14.92
N ARG A 73 6.24 -8.51 -16.09
CA ARG A 73 6.84 -7.46 -16.96
C ARG A 73 6.83 -6.09 -16.27
N ALA A 74 5.72 -5.72 -15.64
CA ALA A 74 5.59 -4.48 -14.88
C ALA A 74 6.60 -4.39 -13.73
N GLY A 75 6.79 -5.49 -13.00
CA GLY A 75 7.80 -5.58 -11.95
C GLY A 75 9.22 -5.30 -12.44
N LYS A 76 9.59 -5.81 -13.62
CA LYS A 76 10.87 -5.50 -14.28
C LYS A 76 10.97 -4.04 -14.76
N ARG A 77 9.86 -3.44 -15.22
CA ARG A 77 9.83 -2.01 -15.59
C ARG A 77 10.04 -1.11 -14.37
N LEU A 78 9.40 -1.41 -13.25
CA LEU A 78 9.63 -0.68 -12.00
C LEU A 78 11.09 -0.74 -11.54
N ASP A 79 11.71 -1.91 -11.65
CA ASP A 79 13.13 -2.11 -11.34
C ASP A 79 14.03 -1.25 -12.25
N ALA A 80 13.78 -1.28 -13.56
CA ALA A 80 14.52 -0.44 -14.53
C ALA A 80 14.35 1.07 -14.29
N MET A 81 13.24 1.48 -13.67
CA MET A 81 12.99 2.88 -13.27
C MET A 81 13.57 3.23 -11.90
N ASN A 82 14.27 2.30 -11.23
CA ASN A 82 14.74 2.42 -9.85
C ASN A 82 13.61 2.71 -8.84
N LEU A 83 12.44 2.12 -9.06
CA LEU A 83 11.27 2.24 -8.17
C LEU A 83 11.15 1.03 -7.21
N LEU A 84 12.11 0.10 -7.23
CA LEU A 84 12.20 -1.09 -6.36
C LEU A 84 13.67 -1.32 -5.93
N PRO A 85 13.97 -1.96 -4.77
CA PRO A 85 13.21 -2.06 -3.54
C PRO A 85 13.94 -1.30 -2.42
N ALA A 86 14.09 0.02 -2.57
CA ALA A 86 13.99 1.02 -1.50
C ALA A 86 14.43 2.39 -2.06
N PRO A 87 13.65 3.46 -1.88
CA PRO A 87 14.10 4.82 -2.18
C PRO A 87 15.22 5.28 -1.22
N PHE A 88 15.52 4.50 -0.17
CA PHE A 88 16.46 4.83 0.88
C PHE A 88 17.38 3.63 1.17
N PRO A 89 18.72 3.80 1.11
CA PRO A 89 19.66 2.71 1.31
C PRO A 89 19.80 2.39 2.80
N VAL A 90 18.74 1.84 3.38
CA VAL A 90 18.66 1.54 4.81
C VAL A 90 19.81 0.65 5.30
N HIS A 91 20.34 -0.21 4.41
CA HIS A 91 21.47 -1.09 4.68
C HIS A 91 22.81 -0.36 4.73
N GLU A 92 22.90 0.82 4.10
CA GLU A 92 24.07 1.69 4.15
C GLU A 92 24.04 2.61 5.39
N ILE A 93 22.87 2.78 6.01
CA ILE A 93 22.66 3.73 7.12
C ILE A 93 22.50 3.01 8.46
N LEU A 94 21.86 1.85 8.47
CA LEU A 94 21.64 1.03 9.65
C LEU A 94 22.52 -0.21 9.60
N THR A 95 23.23 -0.47 10.69
CA THR A 95 23.84 -1.79 10.93
C THR A 95 22.76 -2.87 10.95
N GLU A 96 23.13 -4.12 10.70
CA GLU A 96 22.17 -5.23 10.77
C GLU A 96 21.44 -5.32 12.12
N ARG A 97 22.11 -4.96 13.22
CA ARG A 97 21.52 -4.97 14.55
C ARG A 97 20.43 -3.90 14.66
N GLU A 98 20.69 -2.69 14.20
CA GLU A 98 19.71 -1.59 14.18
C GLU A 98 18.55 -1.93 13.25
N LEU A 99 18.83 -2.49 12.08
CA LEU A 99 17.81 -2.93 11.15
C LEU A 99 16.93 -4.04 11.75
N ARG A 100 17.52 -5.02 12.47
CA ARG A 100 16.75 -6.02 13.22
C ARG A 100 15.91 -5.38 14.32
N HIS A 101 16.42 -4.35 14.98
CA HIS A 101 15.67 -3.61 15.99
C HIS A 101 14.48 -2.87 15.39
N VAL A 102 14.67 -2.15 14.27
CA VAL A 102 13.59 -1.51 13.50
C VAL A 102 12.56 -2.55 13.06
N LYS A 103 13.00 -3.65 12.44
CA LYS A 103 12.11 -4.73 12.03
C LYS A 103 11.30 -5.30 13.20
N ARG A 104 11.91 -5.45 14.38
CA ARG A 104 11.23 -5.95 15.58
C ARG A 104 10.25 -4.92 16.15
N LEU A 105 10.66 -3.66 16.26
CA LEU A 105 9.83 -2.57 16.81
C LEU A 105 8.56 -2.36 15.97
N TYR A 106 8.68 -2.51 14.65
CA TYR A 106 7.59 -2.25 13.70
C TYR A 106 7.00 -3.51 13.05
N GLY A 107 7.40 -4.71 13.48
CA GLY A 107 6.88 -5.99 12.95
C GLY A 107 7.14 -6.22 11.45
N LEU A 108 8.22 -5.66 10.88
CA LEU A 108 8.51 -5.73 9.44
C LEU A 108 9.19 -7.05 9.06
N GLY A 109 8.55 -7.83 8.18
CA GLY A 109 9.12 -9.08 7.62
C GLY A 109 10.12 -8.85 6.47
N GLY A 110 10.07 -7.69 5.83
CA GLY A 110 10.91 -7.29 4.71
C GLY A 110 10.68 -5.82 4.36
N LEU A 111 11.53 -5.24 3.50
CA LEU A 111 11.46 -3.84 3.06
C LEU A 111 11.20 -3.74 1.56
N SER A 112 10.42 -4.68 1.00
CA SER A 112 9.98 -4.55 -0.39
C SER A 112 8.83 -3.55 -0.45
N TYR A 113 9.06 -2.42 -1.09
CA TYR A 113 8.07 -1.37 -1.26
C TYR A 113 7.32 -1.53 -2.58
N GLY A 114 6.11 -0.97 -2.63
CA GLY A 114 5.23 -1.08 -3.79
C GLY A 114 4.60 -2.47 -3.98
N ASN A 115 3.54 -2.50 -4.76
CA ASN A 115 2.85 -3.73 -5.14
C ASN A 115 2.08 -3.54 -6.45
N LEU A 116 1.76 -4.67 -7.08
CA LEU A 116 1.19 -4.75 -8.41
C LEU A 116 -0.02 -5.68 -8.38
N SER A 117 -1.13 -5.26 -8.97
CA SER A 117 -2.26 -6.16 -9.22
C SER A 117 -2.93 -5.91 -10.57
N ALA A 118 -3.51 -6.96 -11.13
CA ALA A 118 -4.32 -6.87 -12.34
C ALA A 118 -5.55 -7.78 -12.24
N ARG A 119 -6.68 -7.26 -12.73
CA ARG A 119 -7.99 -7.91 -12.66
C ARG A 119 -8.00 -9.17 -13.52
N LYS A 120 -8.46 -10.28 -12.94
CA LYS A 120 -8.68 -11.55 -13.64
C LYS A 120 -10.09 -11.63 -14.21
N ASP A 121 -11.07 -11.25 -13.40
CA ASP A 121 -12.48 -11.21 -13.76
C ASP A 121 -13.25 -10.27 -12.82
N ARG A 122 -14.59 -10.36 -12.82
CA ARG A 122 -15.46 -9.51 -12.00
C ARG A 122 -15.10 -9.54 -10.51
N ASN A 123 -14.70 -10.71 -10.00
CA ASN A 123 -14.57 -10.94 -8.55
C ASN A 123 -13.14 -11.26 -8.12
N ARG A 124 -12.22 -11.54 -9.05
CA ARG A 124 -10.86 -11.99 -8.75
C ARG A 124 -9.80 -11.13 -9.43
N PHE A 125 -8.63 -11.06 -8.80
CA PHE A 125 -7.47 -10.39 -9.37
C PHE A 125 -6.16 -11.04 -8.90
N TRP A 126 -5.15 -10.97 -9.76
CA TRP A 126 -3.78 -11.39 -9.43
C TRP A 126 -3.05 -10.26 -8.72
N MET A 127 -2.26 -10.58 -7.69
CA MET A 127 -1.48 -9.60 -6.95
C MET A 127 -0.11 -10.12 -6.51
N SER A 128 0.89 -9.25 -6.56
CA SER A 128 2.22 -9.56 -6.04
C SER A 128 2.21 -9.85 -4.53
N ALA A 129 3.03 -10.80 -4.10
CA ALA A 129 3.18 -11.16 -2.69
C ALA A 129 3.86 -10.08 -1.85
N SER A 130 3.67 -10.16 -0.54
CA SER A 130 4.40 -9.35 0.43
C SER A 130 5.86 -9.79 0.52
N GLY A 131 6.79 -8.83 0.59
CA GLY A 131 8.21 -9.10 0.83
C GLY A 131 9.01 -9.73 -0.32
N VAL A 132 8.40 -10.06 -1.46
CA VAL A 132 9.12 -10.60 -2.63
C VAL A 132 9.83 -9.50 -3.43
N ASN A 133 10.84 -9.88 -4.21
CA ASN A 133 11.44 -9.00 -5.21
C ASN A 133 10.51 -8.90 -6.43
N LYS A 134 9.91 -7.73 -6.67
CA LYS A 134 8.95 -7.54 -7.76
C LYS A 134 9.62 -7.60 -9.14
N ALA A 135 10.94 -7.44 -9.24
CA ALA A 135 11.67 -7.67 -10.49
C ALA A 135 11.75 -9.16 -10.89
N LYS A 136 11.51 -10.07 -9.94
CA LYS A 136 11.66 -11.52 -10.10
C LYS A 136 10.44 -12.27 -9.55
N LEU A 137 9.31 -12.10 -10.21
CA LEU A 137 8.05 -12.80 -9.92
C LEU A 137 7.93 -14.02 -10.84
N GLU A 138 8.10 -15.22 -10.29
CA GLU A 138 8.24 -16.46 -11.07
C GLU A 138 7.21 -17.53 -10.67
N VAL A 139 6.88 -17.63 -9.39
CA VAL A 139 6.10 -18.77 -8.87
C VAL A 139 4.68 -18.35 -8.46
N ILE A 140 3.67 -18.87 -9.15
CA ILE A 140 2.26 -18.66 -8.77
C ILE A 140 1.95 -19.34 -7.44
N GLY A 141 1.18 -18.65 -6.60
CA GLY A 141 0.91 -19.04 -5.22
C GLY A 141 2.00 -18.62 -4.23
N GLN A 142 3.20 -18.23 -4.69
CA GLN A 142 4.25 -17.67 -3.83
C GLN A 142 4.55 -16.20 -4.13
N ASP A 143 4.84 -15.86 -5.38
CA ASP A 143 5.25 -14.52 -5.81
C ASP A 143 4.06 -13.70 -6.31
N ILE A 144 3.11 -14.36 -6.96
CA ILE A 144 1.85 -13.79 -7.43
C ILE A 144 0.72 -14.70 -6.93
N LEU A 145 -0.29 -14.13 -6.28
CA LEU A 145 -1.41 -14.87 -5.70
C LEU A 145 -2.74 -14.37 -6.27
N LEU A 146 -3.71 -15.28 -6.41
CA LEU A 146 -5.06 -14.93 -6.83
C LEU A 146 -5.88 -14.54 -5.60
N VAL A 147 -6.23 -13.26 -5.51
CA VAL A 147 -7.21 -12.77 -4.54
C VAL A 147 -8.60 -13.13 -5.04
N SER A 148 -9.31 -13.95 -4.26
CA SER A 148 -10.64 -14.48 -4.61
C SER A 148 -11.75 -14.01 -3.69
N GLY A 149 -11.43 -13.28 -2.61
CA GLY A 149 -12.43 -12.75 -1.70
C GLY A 149 -11.87 -11.88 -0.57
N PHE A 150 -12.78 -11.29 0.18
CA PHE A 150 -12.53 -10.67 1.48
C PHE A 150 -13.61 -11.15 2.46
N ASP A 151 -13.20 -11.64 3.62
CA ASP A 151 -14.09 -11.99 4.72
C ASP A 151 -14.15 -10.83 5.72
N PRO A 152 -15.31 -10.16 5.90
CA PRO A 152 -15.44 -9.06 6.86
C PRO A 152 -15.65 -9.55 8.30
N ALA A 153 -16.13 -10.78 8.51
CA ALA A 153 -16.34 -11.35 9.86
C ALA A 153 -15.01 -11.77 10.48
N ILE A 154 -14.11 -12.29 9.65
CA ILE A 154 -12.71 -12.53 10.00
C ILE A 154 -11.89 -11.65 9.05
N PRO A 155 -11.52 -10.41 9.43
CA PRO A 155 -10.92 -9.41 8.52
C PRO A 155 -9.68 -9.92 7.80
N ALA A 156 -9.90 -10.62 6.68
CA ALA A 156 -8.90 -11.43 6.02
C ALA A 156 -9.17 -11.52 4.52
N ILE A 157 -8.10 -11.45 3.75
CA ILE A 157 -8.13 -11.66 2.30
C ILE A 157 -8.13 -13.16 2.02
N ILE A 158 -9.07 -13.59 1.18
CA ILE A 158 -9.20 -14.97 0.73
C ILE A 158 -8.37 -15.13 -0.56
N LEU A 159 -7.52 -16.15 -0.55
CA LEU A 159 -6.59 -16.45 -1.63
C LEU A 159 -6.85 -17.87 -2.15
N SER A 160 -6.96 -17.99 -3.48
CA SER A 160 -6.98 -19.27 -4.17
C SER A 160 -5.56 -19.59 -4.63
N VAL A 161 -4.99 -20.70 -4.15
CA VAL A 161 -3.60 -21.10 -4.40
C VAL A 161 -3.52 -22.54 -4.91
N PRO A 162 -2.45 -22.93 -5.64
CA PRO A 162 -2.23 -24.32 -6.01
C PRO A 162 -2.06 -25.21 -4.76
N PRO A 163 -2.53 -26.47 -4.77
CA PRO A 163 -2.42 -27.38 -3.63
C PRO A 163 -0.97 -27.83 -3.33
N HIS A 164 -0.06 -27.68 -4.29
CA HIS A 164 1.32 -28.20 -4.20
C HIS A 164 2.36 -27.13 -3.87
N VAL A 165 1.92 -25.92 -3.53
CA VAL A 165 2.79 -24.77 -3.27
C VAL A 165 2.60 -24.32 -1.82
N GLN A 166 3.72 -24.03 -1.13
CA GLN A 166 3.66 -23.37 0.17
C GLN A 166 3.46 -21.86 -0.06
N PRO A 167 2.28 -21.29 0.25
CA PRO A 167 2.00 -19.93 -0.15
C PRO A 167 2.71 -18.90 0.72
N ARG A 168 3.03 -17.75 0.11
CA ARG A 168 3.39 -16.53 0.85
C ARG A 168 2.13 -15.72 1.15
N ARG A 169 2.27 -14.71 2.01
CA ARG A 169 1.22 -13.71 2.21
C ARG A 169 1.14 -12.81 0.97
N VAL A 170 -0.08 -12.46 0.55
CA VAL A 170 -0.29 -11.41 -0.44
C VAL A 170 0.17 -10.06 0.12
N SER A 171 0.40 -9.07 -0.74
CA SER A 171 0.73 -7.70 -0.31
C SER A 171 -0.23 -7.20 0.78
N VAL A 172 0.29 -6.41 1.72
CA VAL A 172 -0.49 -5.86 2.84
C VAL A 172 -1.64 -4.96 2.35
N ASP A 173 -1.49 -4.32 1.18
CA ASP A 173 -2.50 -3.44 0.59
C ASP A 173 -3.57 -4.18 -0.23
N ALA A 174 -3.65 -5.51 -0.11
CA ALA A 174 -4.65 -6.29 -0.84
C ALA A 174 -6.09 -5.85 -0.56
N ILE A 175 -6.39 -5.35 0.65
CA ILE A 175 -7.70 -4.78 0.98
C ILE A 175 -8.00 -3.49 0.22
N GLU A 176 -7.00 -2.63 0.00
CA GLU A 176 -7.15 -1.42 -0.82
C GLU A 176 -7.50 -1.81 -2.25
N HIS A 177 -6.74 -2.73 -2.84
CA HIS A 177 -6.96 -3.17 -4.21
C HIS A 177 -8.31 -3.90 -4.35
N TRP A 178 -8.69 -4.70 -3.35
CA TRP A 178 -10.01 -5.34 -3.30
C TRP A 178 -11.12 -4.30 -3.33
N MET A 179 -11.09 -3.30 -2.45
CA MET A 179 -12.14 -2.27 -2.39
C MET A 179 -12.24 -1.47 -3.69
N ILE A 180 -11.10 -1.09 -4.28
CA ILE A 180 -11.04 -0.39 -5.57
C ILE A 180 -11.68 -1.24 -6.67
N TYR A 181 -11.28 -2.51 -6.81
CA TYR A 181 -11.84 -3.37 -7.84
C TYR A 181 -13.32 -3.69 -7.65
N GLN A 182 -13.83 -3.72 -6.42
CA GLN A 182 -15.26 -3.91 -6.15
C GLN A 182 -16.08 -2.66 -6.53
N GLN A 183 -15.53 -1.46 -6.32
CA GLN A 183 -16.24 -0.20 -6.59
C GLN A 183 -16.13 0.26 -8.04
N HIS A 184 -15.06 -0.12 -8.74
CA HIS A 184 -14.73 0.36 -10.08
C HIS A 184 -14.46 -0.80 -11.05
N PRO A 185 -15.52 -1.40 -11.66
CA PRO A 185 -15.38 -2.50 -12.61
C PRO A 185 -14.50 -2.19 -13.84
N GLU A 186 -14.40 -0.91 -14.21
CA GLU A 186 -13.62 -0.40 -15.33
C GLU A 186 -12.09 -0.44 -15.10
N ILE A 187 -11.65 -0.54 -13.85
CA ILE A 187 -10.22 -0.63 -13.50
C ILE A 187 -9.74 -2.06 -13.75
N GLY A 188 -8.75 -2.20 -14.62
CA GLY A 188 -8.13 -3.49 -14.96
C GLY A 188 -6.77 -3.73 -14.30
N ALA A 189 -6.09 -2.69 -13.83
CA ALA A 189 -4.80 -2.80 -13.15
C ALA A 189 -4.61 -1.71 -12.10
N ILE A 190 -3.80 -2.03 -11.09
CA ILE A 190 -3.37 -1.10 -10.04
C ILE A 190 -1.86 -1.27 -9.81
N VAL A 191 -1.15 -0.15 -9.80
CA VAL A 191 0.27 -0.05 -9.46
C VAL A 191 0.42 0.85 -8.25
N HIS A 192 1.02 0.32 -7.18
CA HIS A 192 1.40 1.09 -6.01
C HIS A 192 2.92 1.21 -5.95
N VAL A 193 3.44 2.43 -5.82
CA VAL A 193 4.88 2.71 -5.74
C VAL A 193 5.17 3.80 -4.71
N HIS A 194 6.36 3.74 -4.11
CA HIS A 194 6.82 4.72 -3.13
C HIS A 194 7.54 5.87 -3.83
N ALA A 195 6.79 6.55 -4.69
CA ALA A 195 7.22 7.65 -5.53
C ALA A 195 6.09 8.69 -5.57
N TRP A 196 6.32 9.81 -6.25
CA TRP A 196 5.34 10.89 -6.32
C TRP A 196 5.07 11.37 -7.75
N MET A 197 3.96 12.09 -7.91
CA MET A 197 3.61 12.77 -9.15
C MET A 197 2.99 14.13 -8.80
N GLU A 198 3.37 15.18 -9.51
CA GLU A 198 2.88 16.54 -9.25
C GLU A 198 1.40 16.71 -9.63
N GLY A 199 0.70 17.58 -8.89
CA GLY A 199 -0.68 17.96 -9.18
C GLY A 199 -1.74 16.89 -8.89
N ILE A 200 -1.39 15.84 -8.13
CA ILE A 200 -2.32 14.77 -7.75
C ILE A 200 -3.05 15.08 -6.45
N ARG A 201 -4.27 14.56 -6.29
CA ARG A 201 -4.95 14.55 -4.99
C ARG A 201 -4.28 13.56 -4.06
N SER A 202 -4.31 13.82 -2.75
CA SER A 202 -3.77 12.88 -1.76
C SER A 202 -4.68 12.67 -0.57
N THR A 203 -4.48 11.56 0.14
CA THR A 203 -5.08 11.37 1.45
C THR A 203 -4.63 12.46 2.42
N GLU A 204 -5.48 12.81 3.38
CA GLU A 204 -5.10 13.78 4.43
C GLU A 204 -4.39 13.09 5.59
N ILE A 205 -4.85 11.88 5.92
CA ILE A 205 -4.34 11.06 7.02
C ILE A 205 -3.42 9.99 6.40
N ASN A 206 -2.26 9.79 7.04
CA ASN A 206 -1.39 8.66 6.75
C ASN A 206 -1.84 7.47 7.60
N TYR A 207 -2.83 6.73 7.11
CA TYR A 207 -3.23 5.49 7.72
C TYR A 207 -2.19 4.40 7.45
N PRO A 208 -1.96 3.46 8.39
CA PRO A 208 -1.11 2.32 8.13
C PRO A 208 -1.56 1.52 6.89
N CYS A 209 -0.60 1.02 6.13
CA CYS A 209 -0.83 0.14 4.98
C CYS A 209 -1.65 -1.09 5.39
N GLY A 210 -2.53 -1.56 4.50
CA GLY A 210 -3.43 -2.67 4.78
C GLY A 210 -4.55 -2.40 5.77
N THR A 211 -4.87 -1.13 6.06
CA THR A 211 -6.06 -0.77 6.83
C THR A 211 -7.28 -0.53 5.95
N ILE A 212 -8.47 -0.79 6.47
CA ILE A 212 -9.74 -0.47 5.79
C ILE A 212 -9.87 1.04 5.59
N GLU A 213 -9.40 1.83 6.55
CA GLU A 213 -9.52 3.28 6.53
C GLU A 213 -8.66 3.92 5.43
N LEU A 214 -7.44 3.39 5.18
CA LEU A 214 -6.64 3.76 4.01
C LEU A 214 -7.39 3.43 2.72
N ALA A 215 -7.85 2.18 2.59
CA ALA A 215 -8.58 1.72 1.41
C ALA A 215 -9.81 2.59 1.12
N GLN A 216 -10.58 2.95 2.15
CA GLN A 216 -11.73 3.85 2.03
C GLN A 216 -11.31 5.28 1.64
N ALA A 217 -10.23 5.80 2.20
CA ALA A 217 -9.73 7.13 1.86
C ALA A 217 -9.33 7.22 0.38
N VAL A 218 -8.60 6.22 -0.12
CA VAL A 218 -8.22 6.13 -1.53
C VAL A 218 -9.45 5.99 -2.42
N SER A 219 -10.38 5.11 -2.08
CA SER A 219 -11.61 4.91 -2.86
C SER A 219 -12.47 6.18 -2.94
N ARG A 220 -12.56 6.94 -1.84
CA ARG A 220 -13.26 8.25 -1.83
C ARG A 220 -12.62 9.26 -2.77
N LEU A 221 -11.29 9.27 -2.88
CA LEU A 221 -10.59 10.16 -3.80
C LEU A 221 -10.75 9.71 -5.24
N LEU A 222 -10.65 8.40 -5.52
CA LEU A 222 -10.90 7.84 -6.85
C LEU A 222 -12.31 8.18 -7.36
N ALA A 223 -13.33 8.10 -6.51
CA ALA A 223 -14.70 8.46 -6.87
C ALA A 223 -14.89 9.95 -7.24
N GLN A 224 -13.94 10.81 -6.89
CA GLN A 224 -13.94 12.24 -7.24
C GLN A 224 -13.12 12.56 -8.49
N GLU A 225 -12.40 11.56 -9.04
CA GLU A 225 -11.64 11.72 -10.26
C GLU A 225 -12.57 11.63 -11.49
N PRO A 226 -12.33 12.44 -12.55
CA PRO A 226 -13.14 12.40 -13.76
C PRO A 226 -13.14 11.03 -14.46
N ASP A 227 -12.01 10.31 -14.38
CA ASP A 227 -11.87 8.93 -14.85
C ASP A 227 -11.12 8.10 -13.79
N PRO A 228 -11.84 7.36 -12.92
CA PRO A 228 -11.23 6.50 -11.91
C PRO A 228 -10.32 5.42 -12.50
N SER A 229 -10.50 5.04 -13.77
CA SER A 229 -9.62 4.10 -14.47
C SER A 229 -8.32 4.69 -14.96
N ARG A 230 -8.12 6.00 -14.79
CA ARG A 230 -6.90 6.72 -15.18
C ARG A 230 -6.49 7.72 -14.12
N ALA A 231 -6.66 7.36 -12.85
CA ALA A 231 -6.32 8.21 -11.72
C ALA A 231 -4.89 7.94 -11.22
N VAL A 232 -4.35 8.91 -10.49
CA VAL A 232 -3.15 8.78 -9.65
C VAL A 232 -3.52 9.43 -8.33
N ILE A 233 -3.57 8.63 -7.26
CA ILE A 233 -3.92 9.10 -5.92
C ILE A 233 -2.68 9.04 -5.04
N GLY A 234 -2.33 10.16 -4.43
CA GLY A 234 -1.28 10.26 -3.44
C GLY A 234 -1.69 9.66 -2.11
N LEU A 235 -0.82 8.85 -1.53
CA LEU A 235 -0.89 8.42 -0.14
C LEU A 235 0.08 9.30 0.65
N LYS A 236 -0.44 10.19 1.49
CA LYS A 236 0.38 11.23 2.15
C LYS A 236 1.57 10.61 2.88
N ASN A 237 2.77 11.05 2.54
CA ASN A 237 4.06 10.59 3.08
C ASN A 237 4.30 9.06 2.93
N HIS A 238 3.69 8.44 1.91
CA HIS A 238 3.86 7.01 1.63
C HIS A 238 4.21 6.78 0.16
N GLY A 239 3.37 7.23 -0.78
CA GLY A 239 3.57 6.95 -2.20
C GLY A 239 2.35 7.29 -3.04
N VAL A 240 2.13 6.55 -4.13
CA VAL A 240 0.97 6.71 -5.00
C VAL A 240 0.30 5.38 -5.31
N THR A 241 -1.03 5.42 -5.44
CA THR A 241 -1.85 4.35 -6.02
C THR A 241 -2.31 4.80 -7.39
N ILE A 242 -1.92 4.05 -8.42
CA ILE A 242 -2.15 4.38 -9.83
C ILE A 242 -3.08 3.35 -10.43
N THR A 243 -4.19 3.78 -11.02
CA THR A 243 -5.20 2.90 -11.62
C THR A 243 -5.12 2.93 -13.14
N GLY A 244 -5.50 1.84 -13.80
CA GLY A 244 -5.42 1.72 -15.25
C GLY A 244 -6.36 0.67 -15.79
N ARG A 245 -6.55 0.67 -17.11
CA ARG A 245 -7.23 -0.44 -17.81
C ARG A 245 -6.30 -1.66 -17.97
N SER A 246 -4.99 -1.44 -17.99
CA SER A 246 -3.95 -2.45 -18.05
C SER A 246 -2.66 -1.89 -17.41
N MET A 247 -1.70 -2.76 -17.06
CA MET A 247 -0.42 -2.23 -16.56
C MET A 247 0.33 -1.45 -17.62
N ASP A 248 0.29 -1.90 -18.88
CA ASP A 248 1.00 -1.22 -19.96
C ASP A 248 0.49 0.21 -20.15
N GLU A 249 -0.83 0.43 -20.09
CA GLU A 249 -1.42 1.78 -20.13
C GLU A 249 -0.99 2.65 -18.94
N ILE A 250 -0.88 2.06 -17.74
CA ILE A 250 -0.38 2.77 -16.56
C ILE A 250 1.05 3.27 -16.82
N PHE A 251 1.96 2.38 -17.25
CA PHE A 251 3.35 2.73 -17.46
C PHE A 251 3.52 3.79 -18.55
N GLU A 252 2.81 3.68 -19.67
CA GLU A 252 2.81 4.70 -20.73
C GLU A 252 2.34 6.06 -20.21
N ARG A 253 1.31 6.07 -19.35
CA ARG A 253 0.71 7.30 -18.82
C ARG A 253 1.61 8.03 -17.82
N ILE A 254 2.37 7.29 -17.02
CA ILE A 254 3.21 7.84 -15.93
C ILE A 254 4.68 8.05 -16.34
N GLU A 255 5.08 7.56 -17.51
CA GLU A 255 6.44 7.74 -18.04
C GLU A 255 6.84 9.23 -18.05
N GLY A 256 8.02 9.53 -17.50
CA GLY A 256 8.55 10.89 -17.37
C GLY A 256 7.85 11.79 -16.34
N LYS A 257 6.83 11.31 -15.62
CA LYS A 257 6.07 12.09 -14.63
C LYS A 257 6.28 11.64 -13.18
N ILE A 258 6.81 10.43 -12.98
CA ILE A 258 7.08 9.88 -11.65
C ILE A 258 8.40 10.42 -11.12
N ILE A 259 8.32 11.02 -9.94
CA ILE A 259 9.45 11.51 -9.16
C ILE A 259 9.81 10.41 -8.15
N PRO A 260 11.04 9.87 -8.15
CA PRO A 260 11.47 8.79 -7.26
C PRO A 260 11.73 9.28 -5.82
N GLN A 261 10.92 10.22 -5.35
CA GLN A 261 10.96 10.80 -4.02
C GLN A 261 9.54 11.14 -3.59
N VAL A 262 9.20 10.84 -2.33
CA VAL A 262 7.93 11.22 -1.72
C VAL A 262 8.14 12.55 -0.98
N PRO A 263 7.32 13.59 -1.23
CA PRO A 263 7.39 14.83 -0.47
C PRO A 263 6.93 14.57 0.97
N MET A 264 7.74 14.98 1.94
CA MET A 264 7.42 14.89 3.37
C MET A 264 6.86 16.24 3.83
N SER A 265 5.57 16.28 4.18
CA SER A 265 4.88 17.49 4.68
C SER A 265 3.69 17.19 5.60
#